data_AF-A0A1Q8G681-F1
#
_entry.id   AF-A0A1Q8G681-F1
#
_cell.length_a   1.000
_cell.length_b   1.000
_cell.length_c   1.000
_cell.angle_alpha   90.00
_cell.angle_beta   90.00
_cell.angle_gamma   90.00
#
_symmetry.space_group_name_H-M   'P 1'
#
loop_
_entity.id
_entity.type
_entity.pdbx_description
1 polymer ?
#
loop_
_entity_poly.entity_id
_entity_poly.type
_entity_poly.pdbx_seq_one_letter_code
_entity_poly.pdbx_strand_id
1 'polypeptide(L)'
;MFLIGGCSDEESGGLVLAEMEKNIRYCAAEKLRKVSKVRSRYPEWWLTLVDYVGFGIDDYDLEMFRNQVRIEHDWDRIVVIDPNEPTRYFEI
;
A
#
# COMPACT_ATOMS: atom_id res chain seq x y z
N MET A 1 -25.72 22.01 11.27
CA MET A 1 -25.07 20.77 10.81
C MET A 1 -24.51 21.06 9.43
N PHE A 2 -23.19 21.02 9.27
CA PHE A 2 -22.56 21.28 7.98
C PHE A 2 -22.37 19.95 7.26
N LEU A 3 -22.87 19.86 6.03
CA LEU A 3 -22.68 18.74 5.11
C LEU A 3 -21.74 19.24 4.01
N ILE A 4 -20.68 18.48 3.72
CA ILE A 4 -19.82 18.74 2.57
C ILE A 4 -20.69 18.58 1.31
N GLY A 5 -20.78 19.65 0.51
CA GLY A 5 -21.57 19.70 -0.73
C GLY A 5 -20.84 19.17 -1.97
N GLY A 6 -19.59 18.72 -1.81
CA GLY A 6 -18.74 18.17 -2.85
C GLY A 6 -17.30 18.70 -2.75
N CYS A 7 -16.33 17.81 -2.97
CA CYS A 7 -14.98 18.19 -3.35
C CYS A 7 -14.62 17.42 -4.63
N SER A 8 -14.06 18.12 -5.61
CA SER A 8 -13.52 17.55 -6.84
C SER A 8 -12.20 18.27 -7.04
N ASP A 9 -11.08 17.57 -6.94
CA ASP A 9 -9.74 18.12 -7.15
C ASP A 9 -9.26 17.99 -8.61
N GLU A 10 -10.07 17.38 -9.49
CA GLU A 10 -9.73 17.08 -10.90
C GLU A 10 -8.41 16.33 -11.11
N GLU A 11 -7.79 15.84 -10.03
CA GLU A 11 -6.64 14.95 -10.07
C GLU A 11 -7.09 13.57 -9.61
N SER A 12 -7.11 12.61 -10.54
CA SER A 12 -7.63 11.25 -10.36
C SER A 12 -6.76 10.36 -9.46
N GLY A 13 -6.34 10.82 -8.28
CA GLY A 13 -5.54 10.06 -7.33
C GLY A 13 -4.04 9.96 -7.65
N GLY A 14 -3.56 10.60 -8.73
CA GLY A 14 -2.19 10.44 -9.24
C GLY A 14 -1.08 10.74 -8.21
N LEU A 15 -1.26 11.77 -7.38
CA LEU A 15 -0.32 12.09 -6.28
C LEU A 15 -0.37 11.03 -5.17
N VAL A 16 -1.54 10.49 -4.86
CA VAL A 16 -1.73 9.47 -3.83
C VAL A 16 -1.07 8.16 -4.29
N LEU A 17 -1.34 7.70 -5.51
CA LEU A 17 -0.76 6.47 -6.06
C LEU A 17 0.78 6.53 -6.12
N ALA A 18 1.35 7.66 -6.56
CA ALA A 18 2.79 7.85 -6.62
C ALA A 18 3.45 7.86 -5.23
N GLU A 19 2.84 8.53 -4.25
CA GLU A 19 3.35 8.53 -2.88
C GLU A 19 3.18 7.16 -2.20
N MET A 20 2.10 6.44 -2.49
CA MET A 20 1.92 5.06 -2.05
C MET A 20 3.01 4.15 -2.60
N GLU A 21 3.27 4.19 -3.91
CA GLU A 21 4.34 3.42 -4.55
C GLU A 21 5.69 3.68 -3.86
N LYS A 22 6.05 4.96 -3.71
CA LYS A 22 7.29 5.40 -3.09
C LYS A 22 7.42 4.93 -1.65
N ASN A 23 6.35 5.06 -0.85
CA ASN A 23 6.35 4.65 0.55
C ASN A 23 6.42 3.14 0.70
N ILE A 24 5.72 2.37 -0.14
CA ILE A 24 5.78 0.91 -0.14
C ILE A 24 7.18 0.44 -0.52
N ARG A 25 7.80 0.98 -1.59
CA ARG A 25 9.18 0.67 -1.98
C ARG A 25 10.17 0.95 -0.84
N TYR A 26 10.04 2.12 -0.22
CA TYR A 26 10.89 2.52 0.91
C TYR A 26 10.76 1.55 2.08
N CYS A 27 9.52 1.27 2.50
CA CYS A 27 9.24 0.35 3.59
C CYS A 27 9.73 -1.07 3.28
N ALA A 28 9.46 -1.58 2.08
CA ALA A 28 9.91 -2.91 1.65
C ALA A 28 11.42 -3.06 1.76
N ALA A 29 12.19 -2.09 1.24
CA ALA A 29 13.65 -2.11 1.29
C ALA A 29 14.19 -2.00 2.74
N GLU A 30 13.63 -1.10 3.54
CA GLU A 30 14.07 -0.90 4.93
C GLU A 30 13.82 -2.15 5.77
N LYS A 31 12.61 -2.72 5.67
CA LYS A 31 12.22 -3.90 6.43
C LYS A 31 13.01 -5.13 5.98
N LEU A 32 13.32 -5.24 4.69
CA LEU A 32 14.15 -6.33 4.16
C LEU A 32 15.54 -6.32 4.81
N ARG A 33 16.14 -5.14 4.95
CA ARG A 33 17.42 -4.97 5.65
C ARG A 33 17.33 -5.41 7.11
N LYS A 34 16.23 -5.11 7.80
CA LYS A 34 16.02 -5.51 9.21
C LYS A 34 15.92 -7.02 9.38
N VAL A 35 15.24 -7.72 8.47
CA VAL A 35 15.04 -9.17 8.56
C VAL A 35 16.20 -9.99 7.99
N SER A 36 17.13 -9.37 7.25
CA SER A 36 18.27 -10.04 6.59
C SER A 36 18.99 -11.09 7.43
N LYS A 37 19.26 -10.80 8.72
CA LYS A 37 19.98 -11.69 9.64
C LYS A 37 19.20 -12.93 10.08
N VAL A 38 17.89 -12.89 9.98
CA VAL A 38 16.98 -13.95 10.42
C VAL A 38 16.18 -14.54 9.28
N ARG A 39 16.34 -14.02 8.05
CA ARG A 39 15.52 -14.37 6.89
C ARG A 39 15.54 -15.87 6.60
N SER A 40 16.72 -16.50 6.67
CA SER A 40 16.88 -17.95 6.44
C SER A 40 16.25 -18.84 7.51
N ARG A 41 15.82 -18.29 8.66
CA ARG A 41 15.23 -19.07 9.75
C ARG A 41 13.76 -19.44 9.50
N TYR A 42 13.10 -18.74 8.58
CA TYR A 42 11.70 -18.93 8.27
C TYR A 42 11.54 -19.13 6.76
N PRO A 43 10.68 -20.06 6.33
CA PRO A 43 10.50 -20.36 4.92
C PRO A 43 9.80 -19.22 4.16
N GLU A 44 9.00 -18.41 4.87
CA GLU A 44 8.22 -17.31 4.30
C GLU A 44 8.33 -16.04 5.14
N TRP A 45 8.31 -14.91 4.46
CA TRP A 45 8.34 -13.57 5.01
C TRP A 45 7.30 -12.69 4.33
N TRP A 46 6.31 -12.30 5.11
CA TRP A 46 5.26 -11.39 4.68
C TRP A 46 5.51 -10.00 5.28
N LEU A 47 5.25 -8.96 4.50
CA LEU A 47 5.27 -7.58 4.96
C LEU A 47 3.84 -7.03 4.95
N THR A 48 3.32 -6.67 6.11
CA THR A 48 2.03 -5.99 6.22
C THR A 48 2.25 -4.50 6.45
N LEU A 49 1.61 -3.66 5.63
CA LEU A 49 1.62 -2.21 5.71
C LEU A 49 0.19 -1.71 5.93
N VAL A 50 0.03 -0.62 6.69
CA VAL A 50 -1.29 0.01 6.91
C VAL A 50 -1.40 1.24 6.00
N ASP A 51 -2.50 1.35 5.27
CA ASP A 51 -2.74 2.46 4.35
C ASP A 51 -3.20 3.73 5.08
N TYR A 52 -2.24 4.48 5.60
CA TYR A 52 -2.49 5.84 6.12
C TYR A 52 -2.34 6.94 5.04
N VAL A 53 -2.13 6.56 3.77
CA VAL A 53 -1.89 7.52 2.68
C VAL A 53 -3.15 7.69 1.82
N GLY A 54 -3.71 6.59 1.33
CA GLY A 54 -4.99 6.56 0.63
C GLY A 54 -6.20 6.55 1.56
N PHE A 55 -6.00 6.16 2.83
CA PHE A 55 -7.05 6.08 3.87
C PHE A 55 -8.25 5.22 3.42
N GLY A 56 -7.98 4.14 2.68
CA GLY A 56 -8.98 3.22 2.16
C GLY A 56 -9.23 3.41 0.67
N ILE A 57 -8.40 2.75 -0.15
CA ILE A 57 -8.50 2.68 -1.60
C ILE A 57 -9.77 1.91 -2.01
N ASP A 58 -10.66 2.52 -2.79
CA ASP A 58 -11.82 1.86 -3.39
C ASP A 58 -11.45 0.92 -4.55
N ASP A 59 -12.43 0.15 -5.04
CA ASP A 59 -12.16 -0.84 -6.08
C ASP A 59 -11.63 -0.19 -7.38
N TYR A 60 -12.02 1.06 -7.65
CA TYR A 60 -11.57 1.81 -8.81
C TYR A 60 -10.12 2.28 -8.65
N ASP A 61 -9.80 2.89 -7.51
CA ASP A 61 -8.44 3.32 -7.19
C ASP A 61 -7.48 2.12 -7.11
N LEU A 62 -7.96 0.96 -6.65
CA LEU A 62 -7.18 -0.27 -6.60
C LEU A 62 -6.89 -0.82 -8.01
N GLU A 63 -7.87 -0.75 -8.91
CA GLU A 63 -7.67 -1.11 -10.31
C GLU A 63 -6.67 -0.17 -10.98
N MET A 64 -6.75 1.13 -10.71
CA MET A 64 -5.76 2.10 -11.17
C MET A 64 -4.36 1.83 -10.60
N PHE A 65 -4.26 1.55 -9.29
CA PHE A 65 -3.01 1.20 -8.64
C PHE A 65 -2.37 -0.02 -9.32
N ARG A 66 -3.13 -1.11 -9.52
CA ARG A 66 -2.62 -2.33 -10.17
C ARG A 66 -2.17 -2.10 -11.62
N ASN A 67 -2.84 -1.20 -12.34
CA ASN A 67 -2.51 -0.90 -13.72
C ASN A 67 -1.28 0.02 -13.87
N GLN A 68 -1.05 0.93 -12.91
CA GLN A 68 -0.03 1.98 -13.01
C GLN A 68 1.21 1.70 -12.16
N VAL A 69 1.06 0.99 -11.04
CA VAL A 69 2.12 0.80 -10.05
C VAL A 69 2.66 -0.63 -10.16
N ARG A 70 3.99 -0.75 -10.33
CA ARG A 70 4.70 -2.03 -10.32
C ARG A 70 5.85 -2.00 -9.34
N ILE A 71 5.71 -2.71 -8.23
CA ILE A 71 6.71 -2.71 -7.16
C ILE A 71 7.47 -4.03 -7.16
N GLU A 72 8.72 -3.99 -7.60
CA GLU A 72 9.63 -5.13 -7.46
C GLU A 72 10.08 -5.27 -6.01
N HIS A 73 10.02 -6.49 -5.46
CA HIS A 73 10.40 -6.77 -4.09
C HIS A 73 10.83 -8.22 -3.85
N ASP A 74 11.62 -8.43 -2.80
CA ASP A 74 12.04 -9.77 -2.36
C ASP A 74 11.15 -10.34 -1.24
N TRP A 75 9.98 -9.76 -0.95
CA TRP A 75 9.04 -10.36 -0.01
C TRP A 75 8.25 -11.49 -0.67
N ASP A 76 7.87 -12.51 0.09
CA ASP A 76 6.98 -13.55 -0.43
C ASP A 76 5.59 -12.97 -0.68
N ARG A 77 5.16 -12.05 0.19
CA ARG A 77 3.94 -11.25 0.03
C ARG A 77 4.10 -9.87 0.67
N ILE A 78 3.55 -8.85 0.02
CA ILE A 78 3.29 -7.55 0.63
C ILE A 78 1.78 -7.32 0.67
N VAL A 79 1.23 -7.12 1.87
CA VAL A 79 -0.19 -6.88 2.08
C VAL A 79 -0.39 -5.48 2.62
N VAL A 80 -1.26 -4.70 1.97
CA VAL A 80 -1.66 -3.37 2.42
C VAL A 80 -3.08 -3.46 2.98
N ILE A 81 -3.25 -3.04 4.24
CA ILE A 81 -4.53 -3.12 4.96
C ILE A 81 -5.13 -1.74 5.18
N ASP A 82 -6.45 -1.65 5.06
CA ASP A 82 -7.21 -0.46 5.40
C ASP A 82 -7.16 -0.22 6.94
N PRO A 83 -6.87 1.01 7.40
CA PRO A 83 -6.77 1.32 8.82
C PRO A 83 -8.12 1.25 9.57
N ASN A 84 -9.24 1.43 8.88
CA ASN A 84 -10.59 1.45 9.45
C ASN A 84 -11.29 0.09 9.34
N GLU A 85 -10.95 -0.70 8.33
CA GLU A 85 -11.52 -2.03 8.11
C GLU A 85 -10.43 -3.07 7.83
N PRO A 86 -9.86 -3.74 8.85
CA PRO A 86 -8.72 -4.65 8.67
C PRO A 86 -8.98 -5.88 7.78
N THR A 87 -10.25 -6.20 7.50
CA THR A 87 -10.66 -7.23 6.54
C THR A 87 -10.56 -6.77 5.09
N ARG A 88 -10.46 -5.46 4.85
CA ARG A 88 -10.22 -4.86 3.55
C ARG A 88 -8.72 -4.68 3.35
N TYR A 89 -8.17 -5.43 2.41
CA TYR A 89 -6.75 -5.41 2.09
C TYR A 89 -6.52 -5.75 0.62
N PHE A 90 -5.34 -5.40 0.12
CA PHE A 90 -4.87 -5.86 -1.17
C PHE A 90 -3.42 -6.33 -1.09
N GLU A 91 -3.07 -7.22 -2.02
CA GLU A 91 -1.71 -7.74 -2.21
C GLU A 91 -1.09 -7.06 -3.45
N ILE A 92 0.23 -6.87 -3.39
CA ILE A 92 1.05 -6.24 -4.42
C ILE A 92 1.84 -7.30 -5.17
#